data_AF-A0A2V6PZ47-F1
#
_entry.id   AF-A0A2V6PZ47-F1
#
_cell.length_a   1.000
_cell.length_b   1.000
_cell.length_c   1.000
_cell.angle_alpha   90.00
_cell.angle_beta   90.00
_cell.angle_gamma   90.00
#
_symmetry.space_group_name_H-M   'P 1'
#
loop_
_entity.id
_entity.type
_entity.pdbx_description
1 polymer ?
#
loop_
_entity_poly.entity_id
_entity_poly.type
_entity_poly.pdbx_seq_one_letter_code
_entity_poly.pdbx_strand_id
1 'polypeptide(L)'
;MTATRALGWLSLAALAIGIGWGLGLAPREETQGNVQRIMYVHVPSAIVAEYIACPLIFFASVGYLWKRRAEADRLAHASAEAGVVFMALTIITGSIWG
;
A
#
# COMPACT_ATOMS: atom_id res chain seq x y z
N MET A 1 -0.13 -0.12 23.85
CA MET A 1 0.47 -1.32 23.20
C MET A 1 -0.58 -2.31 22.68
N THR A 2 -1.71 -2.51 23.37
CA THR A 2 -2.79 -3.43 22.91
C THR A 2 -3.48 -2.97 21.63
N ALA A 3 -3.82 -1.67 21.52
CA ALA A 3 -4.49 -1.12 20.33
C ALA A 3 -3.68 -1.27 19.04
N THR A 4 -2.37 -0.96 19.06
CA THR A 4 -1.47 -1.11 17.90
C THR A 4 -1.40 -2.57 17.43
N ARG A 5 -1.34 -3.52 18.38
CA ARG A 5 -1.33 -4.96 18.06
C ARG A 5 -2.66 -5.41 17.45
N ALA A 6 -3.79 -4.94 18.01
CA ALA A 6 -5.11 -5.24 17.46
C ALA A 6 -5.27 -4.71 16.03
N LEU A 7 -4.84 -3.46 15.78
CA LEU A 7 -4.84 -2.89 14.43
C LEU A 7 -3.94 -3.68 13.48
N GLY A 8 -2.73 -4.07 13.92
CA GLY A 8 -1.82 -4.89 13.11
C GLY A 8 -2.43 -6.22 12.70
N TRP A 9 -3.06 -6.94 13.63
CA TRP A 9 -3.75 -8.20 13.32
C TRP A 9 -4.95 -8.00 12.39
N LEU A 10 -5.73 -6.94 12.61
CA LEU A 10 -6.86 -6.61 11.75
C LEU A 10 -6.39 -6.28 10.32
N SER A 11 -5.30 -5.52 10.17
CA SER A 11 -4.71 -5.22 8.86
C SER A 11 -4.23 -6.47 8.14
N LEU A 12 -3.56 -7.39 8.84
CA LEU A 12 -3.12 -8.67 8.26
C LEU A 12 -4.30 -9.53 7.82
N ALA A 13 -5.34 -9.62 8.65
CA ALA A 13 -6.56 -10.37 8.31
C ALA A 13 -7.26 -9.78 7.08
N ALA A 14 -7.42 -8.45 7.02
CA ALA A 14 -8.02 -7.77 5.88
C ALA A 14 -7.22 -7.97 4.59
N LEU A 15 -5.88 -7.89 4.66
CA LEU A 15 -4.99 -8.18 3.53
C LEU A 15 -5.15 -9.62 3.03
N ALA A 16 -5.13 -10.60 3.95
CA ALA A 16 -5.24 -12.01 3.59
C ALA A 16 -6.60 -12.33 2.93
N ILE A 17 -7.69 -11.79 3.48
CA ILE A 17 -9.04 -11.94 2.92
C ILE A 17 -9.12 -11.28 1.53
N GLY A 18 -8.65 -10.04 1.40
CA GLY A 18 -8.67 -9.31 0.14
C GLY A 18 -7.89 -10.02 -0.98
N ILE A 19 -6.69 -10.52 -0.67
CA ILE A 19 -5.87 -11.29 -1.60
C ILE A 19 -6.58 -12.60 -1.98
N GLY A 20 -7.12 -13.33 -1.00
CA GLY A 20 -7.84 -14.58 -1.24
C GLY A 20 -9.07 -14.39 -2.13
N TRP A 21 -9.82 -13.31 -1.92
CA TRP A 21 -10.96 -12.97 -2.76
C TRP A 21 -10.54 -12.53 -4.17
N GLY A 22 -9.59 -11.61 -4.28
CA GLY A 22 -9.15 -11.07 -5.56
C GLY A 22 -8.45 -12.09 -6.47
N LEU A 23 -7.52 -12.88 -5.93
CA LEU A 23 -6.73 -13.84 -6.73
C LEU A 23 -7.42 -15.20 -6.85
N GLY A 24 -8.14 -15.63 -5.81
CA GLY A 24 -8.76 -16.96 -5.76
C GLY A 24 -10.18 -17.00 -6.31
N LEU A 25 -11.06 -16.13 -5.82
CA LEU A 25 -12.51 -16.21 -6.02
C LEU A 25 -13.04 -15.32 -7.14
N ALA A 26 -12.38 -14.21 -7.45
CA ALA A 26 -12.83 -13.29 -8.50
C ALA A 26 -13.05 -14.05 -9.81
N PRO A 27 -14.15 -13.84 -10.54
CA PRO A 27 -14.38 -14.54 -11.80
C PRO A 27 -13.26 -14.23 -12.80
N ARG A 28 -13.04 -15.16 -13.73
CA ARG A 28 -12.11 -14.94 -14.85
C ARG A 28 -12.72 -13.87 -15.77
N GLU A 29 -11.93 -12.89 -16.16
CA GLU A 29 -12.35 -11.86 -17.11
C GLU A 29 -12.29 -12.40 -18.56
N GLU A 30 -13.16 -11.91 -19.45
CA GLU A 30 -13.34 -12.47 -20.78
C GLU A 30 -12.15 -12.20 -21.72
N THR A 31 -11.55 -11.02 -21.64
CA THR A 31 -10.52 -10.54 -22.59
C THR A 31 -9.10 -10.89 -22.13
N GLN A 32 -8.78 -10.59 -20.88
CA GLN A 32 -7.48 -10.75 -20.23
C GLN A 32 -7.38 -12.09 -19.48
N GLY A 33 -8.49 -12.79 -19.25
CA GLY A 33 -8.46 -14.07 -18.56
C GLY A 33 -8.04 -13.95 -17.10
N ASN A 34 -7.13 -14.83 -16.66
CA ASN A 34 -6.72 -14.89 -15.26
C ASN A 34 -5.72 -13.79 -14.87
N VAL A 35 -4.98 -13.20 -15.82
CA VAL A 35 -3.95 -12.19 -15.51
C VAL A 35 -4.59 -10.93 -14.90
N GLN A 36 -5.82 -10.60 -15.30
CA GLN A 36 -6.56 -9.44 -14.78
C GLN A 36 -6.71 -9.48 -13.26
N ARG A 37 -6.78 -10.66 -12.63
CA ARG A 37 -6.93 -10.78 -11.18
C ARG A 37 -5.80 -10.10 -10.41
N ILE A 38 -4.62 -9.93 -11.02
CA ILE A 38 -3.51 -9.19 -10.40
C ILE A 38 -3.88 -7.73 -10.09
N MET A 39 -4.88 -7.16 -10.79
CA MET A 39 -5.38 -5.81 -10.54
C MET A 39 -5.96 -5.62 -9.15
N TYR A 40 -6.49 -6.68 -8.53
CA TYR A 40 -6.97 -6.64 -7.15
C TYR A 40 -5.83 -6.45 -6.12
N VAL A 41 -4.58 -6.64 -6.54
CA VAL A 41 -3.38 -6.35 -5.74
C VAL A 41 -2.68 -5.09 -6.24
N HIS A 42 -2.54 -4.94 -7.56
CA HIS A 42 -1.82 -3.84 -8.20
C HIS A 42 -2.47 -2.48 -7.92
N VAL A 43 -3.76 -2.31 -8.24
CA VAL A 43 -4.43 -1.00 -8.16
C VAL A 43 -4.45 -0.46 -6.73
N PRO A 44 -4.83 -1.25 -5.70
CA PRO A 44 -4.75 -0.76 -4.32
C PRO A 44 -3.32 -0.44 -3.89
N SER A 45 -2.32 -1.22 -4.32
CA SER A 45 -0.91 -0.96 -3.99
C SER A 45 -0.44 0.36 -4.60
N ALA A 46 -0.82 0.64 -5.85
CA ALA A 46 -0.54 1.90 -6.53
C ALA A 46 -1.16 3.08 -5.78
N ILE A 47 -2.42 2.94 -5.35
CA ILE A 47 -3.10 3.99 -4.58
C ILE A 47 -2.38 4.29 -3.26
N VAL A 48 -1.99 3.26 -2.51
CA VAL A 48 -1.27 3.46 -1.25
C VAL A 48 0.10 4.07 -1.47
N ALA A 49 0.85 3.61 -2.47
CA ALA A 49 2.19 4.13 -2.75
C ALA A 49 2.15 5.58 -3.24
N GLU A 50 1.34 5.88 -4.26
CA GLU A 50 1.40 7.14 -5.02
C GLU A 50 0.50 8.23 -4.43
N TYR A 51 -0.71 7.88 -3.98
CA TYR A 51 -1.69 8.87 -3.52
C TYR A 51 -1.74 9.04 -2.01
N ILE A 52 -1.19 8.09 -1.24
CA ILE A 52 -1.19 8.16 0.22
C ILE A 52 0.23 8.38 0.75
N ALA A 53 1.15 7.44 0.49
CA ALA A 53 2.49 7.48 1.07
C ALA A 53 3.31 8.66 0.52
N CYS A 54 3.39 8.83 -0.80
CA CYS A 54 4.16 9.93 -1.40
C CYS A 54 3.74 11.34 -0.89
N PRO A 55 2.45 11.72 -0.88
CA PRO A 55 2.03 13.00 -0.32
C PRO A 55 2.31 13.13 1.18
N LEU A 56 2.08 12.08 1.97
CA LEU A 56 2.37 12.11 3.40
C LEU A 56 3.86 12.36 3.66
N ILE A 57 4.74 11.64 2.97
CA ILE A 57 6.20 11.83 3.06
C ILE A 57 6.55 13.27 2.69
N PHE A 58 6.02 13.78 1.57
CA PHE A 58 6.28 15.13 1.11
C PHE A 58 5.86 16.19 2.14
N PHE A 59 4.59 16.20 2.55
CA PHE A 59 4.08 17.21 3.48
C PHE A 59 4.70 17.09 4.88
N ALA A 60 4.94 15.86 5.37
CA ALA A 60 5.60 15.65 6.65
C ALA A 60 7.07 16.11 6.61
N SER A 61 7.79 15.85 5.52
CA SER A 61 9.17 16.32 5.32
C SER A 61 9.24 17.85 5.25
N VAL A 62 8.34 18.49 4.50
CA VAL A 62 8.23 19.97 4.46
C VAL A 62 7.93 20.51 5.86
N GLY A 63 6.99 19.90 6.58
CA GLY A 63 6.64 20.26 7.95
C GLY A 63 7.83 20.14 8.92
N TYR A 64 8.63 19.09 8.78
CA TYR A 64 9.86 18.92 9.55
C TYR A 64 10.89 19.99 9.21
N LEU A 65 11.15 20.28 7.93
CA LEU A 65 12.12 21.30 7.53
C LEU A 65 11.73 22.69 8.01
N TRP A 66 10.43 23.01 8.01
CA TRP A 66 9.93 24.29 8.49
C TRP A 66 10.02 24.44 10.01
N LYS A 67 9.43 23.49 10.76
CA LYS A 67 9.20 23.64 12.21
C LYS A 67 10.15 22.81 13.08
N ARG A 68 11.00 21.98 12.47
CA ARG A 68 11.93 21.04 13.14
C ARG A 68 11.25 20.14 14.18
N ARG A 69 9.98 19.79 13.96
CA ARG A 69 9.22 18.93 14.86
C ARG A 69 9.53 17.46 14.61
N ALA A 70 10.07 16.77 15.61
CA ALA A 70 10.39 15.34 15.51
C ALA A 70 9.18 14.44 15.18
N GLU A 71 7.96 14.89 15.46
CA GLU A 71 6.73 14.19 15.06
C GLU A 71 6.56 14.10 13.54
N ALA A 72 6.88 15.19 12.84
CA ALA A 72 6.79 15.24 11.39
C ALA A 72 7.86 14.35 10.73
N ASP A 73 9.05 14.29 11.32
CA ASP A 73 10.12 13.38 10.90
C ASP A 73 9.72 11.90 11.09
N ARG A 74 9.18 11.56 12.27
CA ARG A 74 8.68 10.21 12.54
C ARG A 74 7.55 9.79 11.59
N LEU A 75 6.65 10.73 11.27
CA LEU A 75 5.57 10.47 10.31
C LEU A 75 6.15 10.23 8.91
N ALA A 76 7.06 11.08 8.44
CA ALA A 76 7.71 10.92 7.14
C ALA A 76 8.44 9.57 7.04
N HIS A 77 9.19 9.20 8.07
CA HIS A 77 9.92 7.95 8.11
C HIS A 77 8.99 6.73 8.09
N ALA A 78 7.96 6.70 8.95
CA ALA A 78 6.99 5.59 8.97
C ALA A 78 6.22 5.47 7.65
N SER A 79 5.84 6.59 7.03
CA SER A 79 5.20 6.58 5.72
C SER A 79 6.14 6.13 4.60
N ALA A 80 7.44 6.43 4.68
CA ALA A 80 8.45 5.99 3.72
C ALA A 80 8.66 4.47 3.76
N GLU A 81 8.77 3.87 4.94
CA GLU A 81 8.90 2.41 5.09
C GLU A 81 7.73 1.67 4.43
N ALA A 82 6.50 2.06 4.76
CA ALA A 82 5.31 1.47 4.16
C ALA A 82 5.22 1.77 2.66
N GLY A 83 5.50 3.02 2.26
CA GLY A 83 5.46 3.47 0.88
C GLY A 83 6.39 2.69 -0.04
N VAL A 84 7.61 2.38 0.40
CA VAL A 84 8.58 1.59 -0.37
C VAL A 84 8.06 0.17 -0.64
N VAL A 85 7.44 -0.47 0.35
CA VAL A 85 6.87 -1.81 0.18
C VAL A 85 5.75 -1.79 -0.85
N PHE A 86 4.80 -0.86 -0.73
CA PHE A 86 3.70 -0.75 -1.70
C PHE A 86 4.19 -0.34 -3.09
N MET A 87 5.20 0.54 -3.18
CA MET A 87 5.80 0.93 -4.45
C MET A 87 6.46 -0.27 -5.15
N ALA A 88 7.22 -1.08 -4.41
CA ALA A 88 7.82 -2.30 -4.94
C ALA A 88 6.75 -3.27 -5.46
N LEU A 89 5.65 -3.46 -4.70
CA LEU A 89 4.51 -4.26 -5.13
C LEU A 89 3.89 -3.70 -6.41
N THR A 90 3.67 -2.39 -6.50
CA THR A 90 3.13 -1.74 -7.70
C THR A 90 3.99 -1.99 -8.92
N ILE A 91 5.31 -1.81 -8.80
CA ILE A 91 6.25 -2.04 -9.91
C ILE A 91 6.21 -3.52 -10.33
N ILE A 92 6.37 -4.45 -9.39
CA ILE A 92 6.39 -5.89 -9.68
C ILE A 92 5.08 -6.33 -10.35
N THR A 93 3.95 -5.99 -9.74
CA THR A 93 2.62 -6.41 -10.25
C THR A 93 2.26 -5.71 -11.56
N GLY A 94 2.69 -4.46 -11.75
CA GLY A 94 2.53 -3.73 -13.01
C GLY A 94 3.33 -4.37 -14.14
N SER A 95 4.58 -4.77 -13.88
CA SER A 95 5.42 -5.49 -14.85
C SER A 95 4.94 -6.90 -15.19
N ILE A 96 4.16 -7.54 -14.33
CA ILE A 96 3.56 -8.85 -14.61
C ILE A 96 2.28 -8.72 -15.45
N TRP A 97 1.53 -7.62 -15.27
CA TRP A 97 0.31 -7.39 -16.01
C TRP A 97 0.53 -6.80 -17.41
N GLY A 98 1.51 -5.90 -17.55
CA GLY A 98 1.89 -5.27 -18.82
C GLY A 98 2.47 -6.25 -19.82
#